data_AF-A0A914X2R8-F1
#
_entry.id   AF-A0A914X2R8-F1
#
_cell.length_a   1.000
_cell.length_b   1.000
_cell.length_c   1.000
_cell.angle_alpha   90.00
_cell.angle_beta   90.00
_cell.angle_gamma   90.00
#
_symmetry.space_group_name_H-M   'P 1'
#
loop_
_entity.id
_entity.type
_entity.pdbx_description
1 polymer ?
#
loop_
_entity_poly.entity_id
_entity_poly.type
_entity_poly.pdbx_seq_one_letter_code
_entity_poly.pdbx_strand_id
1 'polypeptide(L)'
;MIEHILFLLLFPTLVFSETELETACSGTDRVYSDGSCLVLNKTAVKYSLAKVSCEHYLGYSGHLVFIRSVTVQNTLKQLIKNNSVSNVYVSYEHTNTTGLRNNSWFYAYTNGSTITASFLPWKTGFPSMATNNDRAYFSASGVIDVAGENLPL
;
A
#
# COMPACT_ATOMS: atom_id res chain seq x y z
N MET A 1 -6.80 17.57 18.63
CA MET A 1 -5.87 16.98 17.64
C MET A 1 -6.59 15.80 17.02
N ILE A 2 -6.83 15.82 15.71
CA ILE A 2 -7.47 14.72 15.00
C ILE A 2 -6.35 14.05 14.18
N GLU A 3 -5.99 12.84 14.56
CA GLU A 3 -5.04 12.00 13.84
C GLU A 3 -5.75 11.38 12.64
N HIS A 4 -5.18 11.55 11.45
CA HIS A 4 -5.74 11.04 10.19
C HIS A 4 -4.82 9.92 9.66
N ILE A 5 -5.40 8.73 9.38
CA ILE A 5 -4.72 7.54 8.84
C ILE A 5 -5.19 7.26 7.39
N LEU A 6 -4.32 6.63 6.60
CA LEU A 6 -4.17 6.90 5.15
C LEU A 6 -4.04 5.65 4.25
N PHE A 7 -4.58 5.69 3.02
CA PHE A 7 -4.58 4.55 2.06
C PHE A 7 -4.32 4.92 0.62
N LEU A 8 -3.95 3.93 -0.21
CA LEU A 8 -3.70 4.07 -1.65
C LEU A 8 -4.55 3.17 -2.57
N LEU A 9 -4.75 3.62 -3.81
CA LEU A 9 -5.56 2.99 -4.87
C LEU A 9 -4.75 2.65 -6.13
N LEU A 10 -5.32 1.82 -7.00
CA LEU A 10 -4.83 1.47 -8.34
C LEU A 10 -6.05 1.12 -9.21
N PHE A 11 -6.28 1.83 -10.32
CA PHE A 11 -7.38 1.56 -11.26
C PHE A 11 -6.87 0.92 -12.55
N PRO A 12 -7.46 -0.20 -13.02
CA PRO A 12 -7.29 -0.61 -14.41
C PRO A 12 -8.29 0.18 -15.27
N THR A 13 -7.82 1.00 -16.20
CA THR A 13 -8.71 1.66 -17.17
C THR A 13 -8.14 1.61 -18.60
N LEU A 14 -9.06 1.39 -19.54
CA LEU A 14 -9.13 1.74 -20.97
C LEU A 14 -7.87 2.39 -21.61
N VAL A 15 -7.60 2.05 -22.86
CA VAL A 15 -6.46 2.54 -23.67
C VAL A 15 -6.46 4.08 -23.78
N PHE A 16 -5.87 4.74 -22.78
CA PHE A 16 -5.50 6.14 -22.80
C PHE A 16 -3.99 6.23 -23.02
N SER A 17 -3.52 7.33 -23.64
CA SER A 17 -2.07 7.59 -23.64
C SER A 17 -1.59 7.82 -22.21
N GLU A 18 -0.35 7.43 -21.91
CA GLU A 18 0.26 7.58 -20.59
C GLU A 18 0.18 9.03 -20.07
N THR A 19 0.33 9.99 -20.97
CA THR A 19 0.19 11.44 -20.72
C THR A 19 -1.22 11.89 -20.31
N GLU A 20 -2.27 11.26 -20.82
CA GLU A 20 -3.66 11.58 -20.44
C GLU A 20 -3.99 11.02 -19.06
N LEU A 21 -3.45 9.85 -18.73
CA LEU A 21 -3.54 9.24 -17.40
C LEU A 21 -2.79 10.05 -16.33
N GLU A 22 -1.60 10.55 -16.65
CA GLU A 22 -0.83 11.45 -15.78
C GLU A 22 -1.63 12.70 -15.43
N THR A 23 -2.23 13.33 -16.43
CA THR A 23 -3.02 14.56 -16.25
C THR A 23 -4.29 14.29 -15.43
N ALA A 24 -5.01 13.20 -15.71
CA ALA A 24 -6.23 12.83 -15.00
C ALA A 24 -5.98 12.42 -13.53
N CYS A 25 -4.80 11.89 -13.24
CA CYS A 25 -4.40 11.48 -11.89
C CYS A 25 -3.69 12.58 -11.08
N SER A 26 -3.51 13.78 -11.64
CA SER A 26 -2.82 14.87 -10.95
C SER A 26 -3.73 15.55 -9.93
N GLY A 27 -3.31 15.61 -8.66
CA GLY A 27 -4.05 16.30 -7.60
C GLY A 27 -3.24 16.42 -6.30
N THR A 28 -3.79 17.10 -5.30
CA THR A 28 -3.10 17.30 -4.01
C THR A 28 -2.95 15.99 -3.22
N ASP A 29 -3.91 15.08 -3.37
CA ASP A 29 -3.98 13.78 -2.71
C ASP A 29 -3.67 12.62 -3.67
N ARG A 30 -3.20 12.86 -4.89
CA ARG A 30 -3.06 11.80 -5.90
C ARG A 30 -1.94 12.08 -6.90
N VAL A 31 -1.32 11.01 -7.38
CA VAL A 31 -0.17 11.08 -8.29
C VAL A 31 -0.10 9.85 -9.19
N TYR A 32 0.29 10.03 -10.44
CA TYR A 32 0.53 8.91 -11.34
C TYR A 32 1.89 8.26 -11.08
N SER A 33 1.94 6.93 -11.13
CA SER A 33 3.16 6.15 -10.99
C SER A 33 3.00 4.80 -11.66
N ASP A 34 3.89 4.47 -12.60
CA ASP A 34 4.06 3.12 -13.14
C ASP A 34 2.75 2.53 -13.68
N GLY A 35 2.10 3.25 -14.61
CA GLY A 35 0.83 2.81 -15.21
C GLY A 35 -0.41 3.05 -14.35
N SER A 36 -0.27 3.65 -13.16
CA SER A 36 -1.30 3.57 -12.12
C SER A 36 -1.49 4.88 -11.37
N CYS A 37 -2.72 5.13 -10.90
CA CYS A 37 -3.04 6.31 -10.11
C CYS A 37 -3.01 6.02 -8.60
N LEU A 38 -2.00 6.56 -7.92
CA LEU A 38 -1.83 6.47 -6.48
C LEU A 38 -2.66 7.57 -5.79
N VAL A 39 -3.66 7.21 -4.99
CA VAL A 39 -4.60 8.16 -4.36
C VAL A 39 -4.61 8.03 -2.86
N LEU A 40 -4.45 9.12 -2.13
CA LEU A 40 -4.23 9.18 -0.70
C LEU A 40 -5.52 9.41 0.09
N ASN A 41 -6.15 8.36 0.60
CA ASN A 41 -7.40 8.46 1.35
C ASN A 41 -7.17 8.62 2.87
N LYS A 42 -7.54 9.77 3.46
CA LYS A 42 -7.27 10.17 4.86
C LYS A 42 -8.32 9.73 5.91
N THR A 43 -9.29 8.90 5.56
CA THR A 43 -10.50 8.70 6.40
C THR A 43 -10.57 7.42 7.23
N ALA A 44 -9.70 6.44 7.03
CA ALA A 44 -9.84 5.13 7.69
C ALA A 44 -8.72 4.88 8.72
N VAL A 45 -9.09 4.34 9.88
CA VAL A 45 -8.17 4.06 10.99
C VAL A 45 -7.77 2.58 11.02
N LYS A 46 -8.56 1.72 10.35
CA LYS A 46 -8.40 0.26 10.37
C LYS A 46 -8.03 -0.34 9.03
N TYR A 47 -7.20 -1.38 9.02
CA TYR A 47 -6.81 -2.11 7.80
C TYR A 47 -8.00 -2.71 7.04
N SER A 48 -8.93 -3.36 7.74
CA SER A 48 -10.13 -3.91 7.09
C SER A 48 -10.96 -2.83 6.38
N LEU A 49 -11.16 -1.68 7.05
CA LEU A 49 -11.88 -0.54 6.47
C LEU A 49 -11.10 0.12 5.33
N ALA A 50 -9.77 0.13 5.42
CA ALA A 50 -8.88 0.56 4.37
C ALA A 50 -9.12 -0.15 3.05
N LYS A 51 -9.07 -1.48 3.13
CA LYS A 51 -9.15 -2.37 1.99
C LYS A 51 -10.47 -2.16 1.27
N VAL A 52 -11.57 -2.16 2.02
CA VAL A 52 -12.93 -1.89 1.51
C VAL A 52 -13.05 -0.46 0.96
N SER A 53 -12.50 0.54 1.65
CA SER A 53 -12.53 1.93 1.17
C SER A 53 -11.78 2.07 -0.15
N CYS A 54 -10.73 1.28 -0.35
CA CYS A 54 -9.99 1.27 -1.61
C CYS A 54 -10.77 0.60 -2.74
N GLU A 55 -11.48 -0.47 -2.45
CA GLU A 55 -12.30 -1.20 -3.42
C GLU A 55 -13.51 -0.37 -3.91
N HIS A 56 -13.98 0.59 -3.10
CA HIS A 56 -15.18 1.39 -3.37
C HIS A 56 -14.95 2.91 -3.46
N TYR A 57 -13.72 3.36 -3.67
CA TYR A 57 -13.40 4.79 -3.64
C TYR A 57 -14.05 5.56 -4.80
N LEU A 58 -14.96 6.49 -4.47
CA LEU A 58 -15.59 7.45 -5.40
C LEU A 58 -16.11 6.83 -6.71
N GLY A 59 -16.60 5.58 -6.65
CA GLY A 59 -17.14 4.88 -7.83
C GLY A 59 -16.10 4.22 -8.73
N TYR A 60 -14.83 4.20 -8.33
CA TYR A 60 -13.77 3.51 -9.04
C TYR A 60 -13.31 2.24 -8.27
N SER A 61 -12.86 1.21 -8.99
CA SER A 61 -12.38 -0.06 -8.41
C SER A 61 -10.88 -0.04 -8.12
N GLY A 62 -10.52 0.34 -6.90
CA GLY A 62 -9.13 0.42 -6.43
C GLY A 62 -8.71 -0.77 -5.56
N HIS A 63 -7.47 -0.74 -5.07
CA HIS A 63 -6.94 -1.65 -4.06
C HIS A 63 -5.78 -0.97 -3.34
N LEU A 64 -5.45 -1.44 -2.12
CA LEU A 64 -4.26 -0.99 -1.41
C LEU A 64 -3.02 -1.04 -2.32
N VAL A 65 -2.07 -0.12 -2.15
CA VAL A 65 -0.92 -0.04 -3.07
C VAL A 65 -0.05 -1.30 -3.02
N PHE A 66 0.34 -1.75 -4.21
CA PHE A 66 1.40 -2.72 -4.43
C PHE A 66 2.71 -1.99 -4.73
N ILE A 67 3.71 -2.06 -3.84
CA ILE A 67 5.04 -1.49 -4.12
C ILE A 67 5.82 -2.49 -4.98
N ARG A 68 5.68 -2.38 -6.30
CA ARG A 68 6.27 -3.32 -7.28
C ARG A 68 7.59 -2.84 -7.89
N SER A 69 7.93 -1.58 -7.68
CA SER A 69 9.14 -0.97 -8.21
C SER A 69 9.67 0.11 -7.25
N VAL A 70 10.95 0.44 -7.38
CA VAL A 70 11.57 1.58 -6.68
C VAL A 70 10.90 2.90 -7.06
N THR A 71 10.39 3.00 -8.29
CA THR A 71 9.60 4.16 -8.75
C THR A 71 8.34 4.33 -7.91
N VAL A 72 7.50 3.29 -7.79
CA VAL A 72 6.30 3.33 -6.94
C VAL A 72 6.65 3.65 -5.50
N GLN A 73 7.72 3.06 -4.96
CA GLN A 73 8.19 3.34 -3.59
C GLN A 73 8.55 4.82 -3.39
N ASN A 74 9.31 5.41 -4.31
CA ASN A 74 9.74 6.80 -4.21
C ASN A 74 8.57 7.76 -4.39
N THR A 75 7.70 7.52 -5.37
CA THR A 75 6.51 8.35 -5.59
C THR A 75 5.57 8.28 -4.38
N LEU A 76 5.35 7.09 -3.83
CA LEU A 76 4.58 6.90 -2.61
C LEU A 76 5.16 7.70 -1.43
N LYS A 77 6.47 7.63 -1.23
CA LYS A 77 7.17 8.37 -0.17
C LYS A 77 6.96 9.88 -0.31
N GLN A 78 7.00 10.41 -1.53
CA GLN A 78 6.77 11.84 -1.76
C GLN A 78 5.30 12.23 -1.52
N LEU A 79 4.35 11.41 -1.98
CA LEU A 79 2.93 11.65 -1.78
C LEU A 79 2.57 11.75 -0.29
N ILE A 80 3.09 10.83 0.52
CA ILE A 80 2.91 10.80 1.99
C ILE A 80 3.51 12.05 2.63
N LYS A 81 4.75 12.40 2.27
CA LYS A 81 5.45 13.59 2.80
C LYS A 81 4.72 14.88 2.46
N ASN A 82 4.32 15.06 1.20
CA ASN A 82 3.60 16.25 0.74
C ASN A 82 2.25 16.44 1.45
N ASN A 83 1.66 15.34 1.92
CA ASN A 83 0.40 15.35 2.65
C ASN A 83 0.54 15.31 4.17
N SER A 84 1.78 15.39 4.69
CA SER A 84 2.07 15.37 6.13
C SER A 84 1.45 14.17 6.86
N VAL A 85 1.54 12.98 6.27
CA VAL A 85 1.09 11.75 6.91
C VAL A 85 2.25 10.89 7.36
N SER A 86 2.10 10.22 8.50
CA SER A 86 3.14 9.36 9.07
C SER A 86 3.19 7.99 8.38
N ASN A 87 2.04 7.33 8.23
CA ASN A 87 1.95 5.91 7.82
C ASN A 87 0.75 5.68 6.89
N VAL A 88 0.93 4.79 5.89
CA VAL A 88 -0.15 4.28 5.05
C VAL A 88 -0.19 2.77 5.12
N TYR A 89 -1.38 2.17 5.09
CA TYR A 89 -1.43 0.73 4.85
C TYR A 89 -1.12 0.40 3.39
N VAL A 90 -0.45 -0.73 3.20
CA VAL A 90 -0.08 -1.26 1.88
C VAL A 90 -0.63 -2.67 1.73
N SER A 91 -0.64 -3.16 0.49
CA SER A 91 -1.40 -4.36 0.12
C SER A 91 -0.68 -5.68 0.44
N TYR A 92 0.16 -5.70 1.46
CA TYR A 92 0.79 -6.93 1.93
C TYR A 92 0.04 -7.43 3.16
N GLU A 93 -0.39 -8.68 3.08
CA GLU A 93 -0.98 -9.40 4.21
C GLU A 93 -0.19 -10.68 4.47
N HIS A 94 -0.15 -11.06 5.75
CA HIS A 94 0.41 -12.34 6.13
C HIS A 94 -0.49 -13.46 5.59
N THR A 95 0.05 -14.32 4.73
CA THR A 95 -0.69 -15.48 4.22
C THR A 95 -0.15 -16.76 4.83
N ASN A 96 -1.01 -17.50 5.53
CA ASN A 96 -0.70 -18.85 5.98
C ASN A 96 -0.90 -19.82 4.80
N THR A 97 0.01 -19.81 3.82
CA THR A 97 -0.05 -20.79 2.73
C THR A 97 0.55 -22.09 3.26
N THR A 98 -0.32 -22.97 3.73
CA THR A 98 -0.04 -24.33 4.24
C THR A 98 0.59 -25.29 3.21
N GLY A 99 1.18 -24.77 2.12
CA GLY A 99 1.72 -25.52 0.99
C GLY A 99 3.25 -25.52 0.87
N LEU A 100 3.97 -24.66 1.59
CA LEU A 100 5.43 -24.72 1.66
C LEU A 100 5.83 -25.39 2.98
N ARG A 101 6.37 -26.62 2.88
CA ARG A 101 6.61 -27.58 3.98
C ARG A 101 7.64 -27.16 5.05
N ASN A 102 8.01 -25.90 5.12
CA ASN A 102 8.91 -25.39 6.16
C ASN A 102 8.20 -24.18 6.76
N ASN A 103 8.17 -24.03 8.09
CA ASN A 103 7.64 -22.90 8.87
C ASN A 103 8.22 -21.52 8.47
N SER A 104 8.11 -21.14 7.21
CA SER A 104 8.63 -19.95 6.60
C SER A 104 7.45 -19.04 6.39
N TRP A 105 7.32 -18.08 7.29
CA TRP A 105 6.32 -17.02 7.27
C TRP A 105 6.68 -16.03 6.15
N PHE A 106 5.73 -15.72 5.27
CA PHE A 106 5.93 -14.74 4.20
C PHE A 106 4.71 -13.83 4.04
N TYR A 107 4.99 -12.62 3.56
CA TYR A 107 3.95 -11.75 3.06
C TYR A 107 3.67 -12.09 1.60
N ALA A 108 2.41 -12.01 1.22
CA ALA A 108 1.99 -11.99 -0.17
C ALA A 108 1.27 -10.67 -0.45
N TYR A 109 1.18 -10.32 -1.71
CA TYR A 109 0.21 -9.33 -2.14
C TYR A 109 -1.21 -9.85 -1.86
N THR A 110 -2.14 -9.00 -1.45
CA THR A 110 -3.55 -9.37 -1.17
C THR A 110 -4.28 -10.01 -2.35
N ASN A 111 -3.76 -9.86 -3.57
CA ASN A 111 -4.27 -10.55 -4.76
C ASN A 111 -3.70 -11.98 -4.94
N GLY A 112 -2.94 -12.49 -3.95
CA GLY A 112 -2.33 -13.82 -3.96
C GLY A 112 -1.01 -13.92 -4.74
N SER A 113 -0.54 -12.85 -5.38
CA SER A 113 0.75 -12.88 -6.09
C SER A 113 1.94 -12.85 -5.11
N THR A 114 2.97 -13.64 -5.42
CA THR A 114 4.14 -13.78 -4.56
C THR A 114 4.99 -12.50 -4.58
N ILE A 115 5.45 -12.07 -3.40
CA ILE A 115 6.44 -11.00 -3.28
C ILE A 115 7.80 -11.56 -3.69
N THR A 116 8.31 -11.15 -4.84
CA THR A 116 9.66 -11.53 -5.34
C THR A 116 10.73 -10.50 -5.01
N ALA A 117 10.40 -9.51 -4.18
CA ALA A 117 11.09 -8.24 -4.15
C ALA A 117 12.09 -8.12 -2.99
N SER A 118 13.35 -8.51 -3.24
CA SER A 118 14.49 -8.16 -2.39
C SER A 118 14.71 -6.64 -2.25
N PHE A 119 14.09 -5.84 -3.13
CA PHE A 119 14.16 -4.38 -3.10
C PHE A 119 13.22 -3.75 -2.06
N LEU A 120 12.28 -4.50 -1.47
CA LEU A 120 11.35 -3.92 -0.51
C LEU A 120 12.09 -3.45 0.74
N PRO A 121 11.87 -2.20 1.17
CA PRO A 121 12.58 -1.59 2.29
C PRO A 121 11.97 -2.05 3.62
N TRP A 122 11.96 -3.35 3.90
CA TRP A 122 11.46 -3.86 5.17
C TRP A 122 12.30 -3.32 6.33
N LYS A 123 11.63 -3.03 7.45
CA LYS A 123 12.30 -2.79 8.71
C LYS A 123 13.08 -4.04 9.11
N THR A 124 14.27 -3.86 9.68
CA THR A 124 15.11 -4.94 10.17
C THR A 124 14.31 -5.94 11.01
N GLY A 125 14.38 -7.23 10.65
CA GLY A 125 13.65 -8.31 11.32
C GLY A 125 12.34 -8.72 10.63
N PHE A 126 11.80 -7.90 9.72
CA PHE A 126 10.66 -8.24 8.87
C PHE A 126 11.13 -8.64 7.46
N PRO A 127 10.39 -9.52 6.77
CA PRO A 127 9.09 -10.12 7.16
C PRO A 127 9.17 -11.32 8.14
N SER A 128 10.36 -11.75 8.56
CA SER A 128 10.57 -13.03 9.27
C SER A 128 9.97 -13.13 10.68
N MET A 129 9.64 -12.00 11.32
CA MET A 129 9.07 -11.95 12.68
C MET A 129 7.55 -11.73 12.70
N ALA A 130 6.87 -11.86 11.56
CA ALA A 130 5.45 -11.55 11.46
C ALA A 130 4.54 -12.59 12.13
N THR A 131 3.42 -12.11 12.67
CA THR A 131 2.35 -12.92 13.25
C THR A 131 1.11 -12.96 12.34
N ASN A 132 0.18 -13.88 12.62
CA ASN A 132 -1.02 -14.13 11.81
C ASN A 132 -1.95 -12.91 11.62
N ASN A 133 -1.81 -11.87 12.45
CA ASN A 133 -2.66 -10.67 12.40
C ASN A 133 -1.92 -9.43 11.91
N ASP A 134 -0.69 -9.58 11.44
CA ASP A 134 0.10 -8.45 11.02
C ASP A 134 -0.37 -7.93 9.65
N ARG A 135 -0.36 -6.61 9.54
CA ARG A 135 -0.75 -5.81 8.37
C ARG A 135 0.41 -4.90 8.03
N ALA A 136 0.88 -4.96 6.80
CA ALA A 136 1.99 -4.12 6.41
C ALA A 136 1.54 -2.67 6.21
N TYR A 137 2.38 -1.75 6.64
CA TYR A 137 2.26 -0.34 6.38
C TYR A 137 3.58 0.26 5.90
N PHE A 138 3.50 1.33 5.13
CA PHE A 138 4.66 2.08 4.65
C PHE A 138 4.71 3.43 5.37
N SER A 139 5.86 3.72 5.96
CA SER A 139 6.08 4.96 6.72
C SER A 139 6.66 6.07 5.86
N ALA A 140 6.49 7.32 6.29
CA ALA A 140 7.10 8.51 5.67
C ALA A 140 8.64 8.44 5.61
N SER A 141 9.25 7.61 6.47
CA SER A 141 10.70 7.32 6.43
C SER A 141 11.12 6.53 5.18
N GLY A 142 10.16 5.85 4.53
CA GLY A 142 10.38 5.03 3.34
C GLY A 142 10.61 3.55 3.64
N VAL A 143 10.17 3.08 4.81
CA VAL A 143 10.35 1.72 5.31
C VAL A 143 8.98 1.05 5.44
N ILE A 144 8.90 -0.23 5.08
CA ILE A 144 7.76 -1.11 5.34
C ILE A 144 7.92 -1.76 6.71
N ASP A 145 6.92 -1.61 7.55
CA ASP A 145 6.84 -2.24 8.86
C ASP A 145 5.45 -2.88 9.00
N VAL A 146 5.19 -3.51 10.14
CA VAL A 146 3.95 -4.25 10.36
C VAL A 146 3.25 -3.72 11.61
N ALA A 147 1.93 -3.67 11.54
CA ALA A 147 1.05 -3.30 12.64
C ALA A 147 -0.13 -4.27 12.70
N GLY A 148 -0.96 -4.15 13.74
CA GLY A 148 -2.25 -4.82 13.76
C GLY A 148 -3.30 -4.11 12.89
N GLU A 149 -4.56 -4.32 13.25
CA GLU A 149 -5.69 -3.65 12.57
C GLU A 149 -5.71 -2.12 12.71
N ASN A 150 -4.95 -1.52 13.62
CA ASN A 150 -4.82 -0.05 13.72
C ASN A 150 -3.37 0.37 13.44
N LEU A 151 -3.15 1.46 12.71
CA LEU A 151 -1.79 2.00 12.54
C LEU A 151 -1.27 2.61 13.84
N PRO A 152 0.04 2.54 14.08
CA PRO A 152 0.67 3.40 15.06
C PRO A 152 0.52 4.87 14.62
N LEU A 153 0.11 5.69 15.58
CA LEU A 153 -0.05 7.14 15.45
C LEU A 153 1.31 7.83 15.30
#